data_AF-W4RQ34-F1
#
_entry.id   AF-W4RQ34-F1
#
_cell.length_a   1.000
_cell.length_b   1.000
_cell.length_c   1.000
_cell.angle_alpha   90.00
_cell.angle_beta   90.00
_cell.angle_gamma   90.00
#
_symmetry.space_group_name_H-M   'P 1'
#
loop_
_entity.id
_entity.type
_entity.pdbx_description
1 polymer ?
#
loop_
_entity_poly.entity_id
_entity_poly.type
_entity_poly.pdbx_seq_one_letter_code
_entity_poly.pdbx_strand_id
1 'polypeptide(L)'
;MHNLESDKTEYHTAKFIFIGGGGGSLPLLQKTGIPESKRIGGFPVSGLFMVCNNPEVVEQHHAKVYGKAKVGAPPMSVPHLDTRFIDNKKSLLFGPFAGFSPKFLKTGSNMDLIGSVKPNNVITMLAAGMKEMALTKYLIEQVMLSHEKRMEELREFIPNAKSEDWSIVVAGQRVQVIKDTDTGKGTLQFGTEVVSSSDGSVAALLGASPGASTAVTVMLEVLEKCFPEQMFEWKDKIKEIVPTYGVSLVNNPGLFHEIHESTARCWD
;
A
#
# COMPACT_ATOMS: atom_id res chain seq x y z
N MET A 1 -21.12 14.71 0.46
CA MET A 1 -20.87 13.40 -0.16
C MET A 1 -21.74 13.25 -1.39
N HIS A 2 -21.26 12.57 -2.44
CA HIS A 2 -22.06 12.30 -3.64
C HIS A 2 -22.52 10.84 -3.61
N ASN A 3 -23.83 10.63 -3.55
CA ASN A 3 -24.45 9.32 -3.52
C ASN A 3 -24.56 8.80 -4.95
N LEU A 4 -23.82 7.73 -5.26
CA LEU A 4 -23.72 7.17 -6.62
C LEU A 4 -24.99 6.46 -7.09
N GLU A 5 -25.86 6.02 -6.19
CA GLU A 5 -27.11 5.34 -6.54
C GLU A 5 -28.23 6.32 -6.88
N SER A 6 -28.31 7.41 -6.12
CA SER A 6 -29.36 8.43 -6.29
C SER A 6 -28.93 9.67 -7.06
N ASP A 7 -27.64 9.78 -7.42
CA ASP A 7 -27.00 10.94 -8.05
C ASP A 7 -27.15 12.25 -7.23
N LYS A 8 -27.45 12.14 -5.93
CA LYS A 8 -27.67 13.30 -5.04
C LYS A 8 -26.40 13.69 -4.31
N THR A 9 -26.27 14.99 -4.06
CA THR A 9 -25.23 15.53 -3.18
C THR A 9 -25.81 15.82 -1.81
N GLU A 10 -25.20 15.26 -0.78
CA GLU A 10 -25.55 15.46 0.62
C GLU A 10 -24.49 16.27 1.36
N TYR A 11 -24.91 17.05 2.35
CA TYR A 11 -24.05 17.86 3.19
C TYR A 11 -24.16 17.37 4.63
N HIS A 12 -23.00 17.10 5.24
CA HIS A 12 -22.89 16.56 6.58
C HIS A 12 -21.88 17.40 7.36
N THR A 13 -22.17 17.66 8.63
CA THR A 13 -21.25 18.33 9.54
C THR A 13 -20.69 17.31 10.52
N ALA A 14 -19.37 17.22 10.60
CA ALA A 14 -18.67 16.32 11.51
C ALA A 14 -17.58 17.12 12.25
N LYS A 15 -17.34 16.75 13.51
CA LYS A 15 -16.24 17.31 14.31
C LYS A 15 -14.87 16.78 13.86
N PHE A 16 -14.86 15.57 13.31
CA PHE A 16 -13.66 14.88 12.85
C PHE A 16 -13.95 14.13 11.54
N ILE A 17 -12.99 14.13 10.61
CA ILE A 17 -13.05 13.38 9.36
C ILE A 17 -11.81 12.51 9.21
N PHE A 18 -12.00 11.20 9.11
CA PHE A 18 -10.96 10.25 8.75
C PHE A 18 -11.05 9.85 7.27
N ILE A 19 -9.98 10.06 6.51
CA ILE A 19 -9.90 9.77 5.08
C ILE A 19 -9.09 8.48 4.87
N GLY A 20 -9.82 7.36 4.74
CA GLY A 20 -9.27 6.02 4.48
C GLY A 20 -9.68 5.44 3.12
N GLY A 21 -9.66 6.24 2.06
CA GLY A 21 -10.17 5.89 0.73
C GLY A 21 -9.19 5.14 -0.19
N GLY A 22 -8.15 4.49 0.36
CA GLY A 22 -7.07 3.89 -0.42
C GLY A 22 -6.36 4.91 -1.31
N GLY A 23 -6.16 4.61 -2.60
CA GLY A 23 -5.59 5.59 -3.53
C GLY A 23 -6.43 6.87 -3.68
N GLY A 24 -7.74 6.80 -3.41
CA GLY A 24 -8.64 7.97 -3.40
C GLY A 24 -8.42 8.93 -2.24
N SER A 25 -7.63 8.58 -1.23
CA SER A 25 -7.35 9.45 -0.09
C SER A 25 -6.61 10.73 -0.50
N LEU A 26 -5.72 10.68 -1.49
CA LEU A 26 -4.95 11.86 -1.90
C LEU A 26 -5.85 12.97 -2.49
N PRO A 27 -6.72 12.70 -3.48
CA PRO A 27 -7.67 13.70 -3.97
C PRO A 27 -8.59 14.24 -2.88
N LEU A 28 -9.02 13.41 -1.93
CA LEU A 28 -9.86 13.85 -0.81
C LEU A 28 -9.09 14.77 0.14
N LEU A 29 -7.85 14.43 0.49
CA LEU A 29 -6.96 15.26 1.28
C LEU A 29 -6.69 16.60 0.60
N GLN A 30 -6.46 16.63 -0.72
CA GLN A 30 -6.26 17.88 -1.46
C GLN A 30 -7.50 18.79 -1.44
N LYS A 31 -8.70 18.21 -1.33
CA LYS A 31 -9.97 18.98 -1.24
C LYS A 31 -10.18 19.61 0.14
N THR A 32 -9.49 19.18 1.19
CA THR A 32 -9.64 19.76 2.53
C THR A 32 -9.06 21.17 2.61
N GLY A 33 -8.08 21.48 1.77
CA GLY A 33 -7.40 22.78 1.77
C GLY A 33 -6.45 23.02 2.94
N ILE A 34 -6.27 22.05 3.83
CA ILE A 34 -5.36 22.19 5.00
C ILE A 34 -3.92 22.39 4.53
N PRO A 35 -3.09 23.16 5.25
CA PRO A 35 -1.68 23.38 4.88
C PRO A 35 -0.89 22.08 4.67
N GLU A 36 -1.16 21.06 5.47
CA GLU A 36 -0.48 19.75 5.48
C GLU A 36 -0.80 18.91 4.23
N SER A 37 -1.86 19.23 3.48
CA SER A 37 -2.17 18.60 2.20
C SER A 37 -1.27 19.08 1.05
N LYS A 38 -0.55 20.19 1.24
CA LYS A 38 0.30 20.80 0.21
C LYS A 38 1.60 20.02 0.08
N ARG A 39 2.21 20.07 -1.11
CA ARG A 39 3.47 19.35 -1.41
C ARG A 39 3.38 17.84 -1.16
N ILE A 40 2.17 17.29 -1.28
CA ILE A 40 1.92 15.85 -1.29
C ILE A 40 1.45 15.46 -2.68
N GLY A 41 2.12 14.47 -3.24
CA GLY A 41 1.83 13.86 -4.52
C GLY A 41 1.57 12.36 -4.38
N GLY A 42 1.16 11.76 -5.49
CA GLY A 42 0.86 10.33 -5.56
C GLY A 42 1.35 9.77 -6.87
N PHE A 43 2.06 8.65 -6.81
CA PHE A 43 2.49 7.90 -7.98
C PHE A 43 1.81 6.53 -8.00
N PRO A 44 0.91 6.27 -8.97
CA PRO A 44 0.17 5.02 -9.02
C PRO A 44 1.06 3.89 -9.56
N VAL A 45 1.10 2.79 -8.82
CA VAL A 45 1.80 1.55 -9.19
C VAL A 45 0.79 0.41 -9.14
N SER A 46 0.71 -0.37 -10.22
CA SER A 46 -0.11 -1.57 -10.27
C SER A 46 0.77 -2.81 -10.29
N GLY A 47 0.29 -3.90 -9.72
CA GLY A 47 0.92 -5.22 -9.88
C GLY A 47 0.21 -6.00 -10.97
N LEU A 48 0.98 -6.76 -11.75
CA LEU A 48 0.46 -7.79 -12.65
C LEU A 48 0.89 -9.16 -12.12
N PHE A 49 0.02 -10.15 -12.22
CA PHE A 49 0.37 -11.54 -11.93
C PHE A 49 0.00 -12.40 -13.14
N MET A 50 0.76 -13.45 -13.37
CA MET A 50 0.32 -14.54 -14.23
C MET A 50 -0.46 -15.53 -13.37
N VAL A 51 -1.65 -15.92 -13.80
CA VAL A 51 -2.51 -16.87 -13.11
C VAL A 51 -2.63 -18.16 -13.93
N CYS A 52 -2.51 -19.29 -13.25
CA CYS A 52 -2.82 -20.61 -13.78
C CYS A 52 -3.96 -21.23 -12.99
N ASN A 53 -4.97 -21.69 -13.72
CA ASN A 53 -6.14 -22.39 -13.19
C ASN A 53 -6.24 -23.84 -13.68
N ASN A 54 -5.22 -24.33 -14.40
CA ASN A 54 -5.18 -25.72 -14.85
C ASN A 54 -5.03 -26.63 -13.60
N PRO A 55 -6.03 -27.46 -13.27
CA PRO A 55 -6.01 -28.27 -12.05
C PRO A 55 -4.80 -29.21 -11.97
N GLU A 56 -4.34 -29.75 -13.10
CA GLU A 56 -3.20 -30.66 -13.15
C GLU A 56 -1.89 -29.98 -12.74
N VAL A 57 -1.73 -28.70 -13.09
CA VAL A 57 -0.56 -27.89 -12.73
C VAL A 57 -0.70 -27.38 -11.29
N VAL A 58 -1.88 -26.89 -10.94
CA VAL A 58 -2.18 -26.33 -9.60
C VAL A 58 -2.03 -27.38 -8.50
N GLU A 59 -2.37 -28.65 -8.76
CA GLU A 59 -2.27 -29.69 -7.74
C GLU A 59 -0.84 -30.15 -7.47
N GLN A 60 0.12 -29.83 -8.34
CA GLN A 60 1.52 -30.13 -8.10
C GLN A 60 2.20 -29.14 -7.15
N HIS A 61 1.53 -28.04 -6.78
CA HIS A 61 2.11 -26.95 -6.01
C HIS A 61 1.23 -26.59 -4.79
N HIS A 62 1.84 -26.64 -3.61
CA HIS A 62 1.17 -26.37 -2.33
C HIS A 62 1.87 -25.31 -1.48
N ALA A 63 3.00 -24.78 -1.95
CA ALA A 63 3.83 -23.85 -1.21
C ALA A 63 3.89 -22.49 -1.88
N LYS A 64 4.37 -21.50 -1.11
CA LYS A 64 4.76 -20.19 -1.61
C LYS A 64 6.28 -20.15 -1.76
N VAL A 65 6.75 -19.96 -2.99
CA VAL A 65 8.17 -20.01 -3.34
C VAL A 65 8.62 -18.62 -3.78
N TYR A 66 9.62 -18.06 -3.11
CA TYR A 66 10.21 -16.78 -3.46
C TYR A 66 11.44 -16.98 -4.34
N GLY A 67 11.56 -16.16 -5.39
CA GLY A 67 12.76 -16.09 -6.19
C GLY A 67 13.86 -15.27 -5.52
N LYS A 68 15.00 -15.20 -6.19
CA LYS A 68 16.07 -14.28 -5.83
C LYS A 68 15.77 -12.89 -6.41
N ALA A 69 16.02 -11.84 -5.63
CA ALA A 69 15.95 -10.48 -6.15
C ALA A 69 16.96 -10.29 -7.29
N LYS A 70 16.51 -9.84 -8.46
CA LYS A 70 17.41 -9.42 -9.54
C LYS A 70 18.19 -8.18 -9.08
N VAL A 71 19.46 -8.06 -9.50
CA VAL A 71 20.28 -6.90 -9.17
C VAL A 71 19.61 -5.64 -9.71
N GLY A 72 19.40 -4.65 -8.84
CA GLY A 72 18.74 -3.38 -9.19
C GLY A 72 17.21 -3.41 -9.18
N ALA A 73 16.58 -4.56 -8.89
CA ALA A 73 15.14 -4.62 -8.70
C ALA A 73 14.74 -3.92 -7.38
N PRO A 74 13.64 -3.14 -7.35
CA PRO A 74 13.12 -2.56 -6.13
C PRO A 74 12.86 -3.63 -5.05
N PRO A 75 13.04 -3.32 -3.76
CA PRO A 75 12.91 -4.30 -2.68
C PRO A 75 11.52 -4.96 -2.58
N MET A 76 10.51 -4.42 -3.28
CA MET A 76 9.14 -4.94 -3.28
C MET A 76 8.79 -5.80 -4.51
N SER A 77 9.70 -6.01 -5.47
CA SER A 77 9.38 -6.63 -6.77
C SER A 77 9.99 -8.02 -6.96
N VAL A 78 10.24 -8.76 -5.88
CA VAL A 78 10.77 -10.12 -5.99
C VAL A 78 9.65 -11.05 -6.47
N PRO A 79 9.81 -11.69 -7.65
CA PRO A 79 8.81 -12.61 -8.15
C PRO A 79 8.71 -13.83 -7.24
N HIS A 80 7.50 -14.31 -7.06
CA HIS A 80 7.18 -15.48 -6.27
C HIS A 80 6.04 -16.24 -6.93
N LEU A 81 6.07 -17.56 -6.72
CA LEU A 81 4.99 -18.47 -7.06
C LEU A 81 4.16 -18.73 -5.81
N ASP A 82 2.86 -18.49 -5.89
CA ASP A 82 1.94 -18.55 -4.76
C ASP A 82 0.73 -19.41 -5.09
N THR A 83 0.40 -20.35 -4.20
CA THR A 83 -0.86 -21.09 -4.26
C THR A 83 -1.92 -20.29 -3.50
N ARG A 84 -3.02 -19.94 -4.17
CA ARG A 84 -4.12 -19.19 -3.55
C ARG A 84 -5.44 -19.89 -3.70
N PHE A 85 -6.32 -19.65 -2.73
CA PHE A 85 -7.73 -20.00 -2.79
C PHE A 85 -8.52 -18.73 -3.11
N ILE A 86 -9.16 -18.71 -4.27
CA ILE A 86 -10.03 -17.62 -4.74
C ILE A 86 -11.40 -18.24 -4.99
N ASP A 87 -12.43 -17.77 -4.29
CA ASP A 87 -13.79 -18.33 -4.37
C ASP A 87 -13.82 -19.87 -4.18
N ASN A 88 -13.09 -20.36 -3.18
CA ASN A 88 -12.87 -21.78 -2.88
C ASN A 88 -12.23 -22.61 -4.00
N LYS A 89 -11.65 -21.97 -5.02
CA LYS A 89 -10.88 -22.63 -6.08
C LYS A 89 -9.39 -22.36 -5.89
N LYS A 90 -8.60 -23.42 -6.03
CA LYS A 90 -7.13 -23.35 -5.97
C LYS A 90 -6.62 -22.78 -7.30
N SER A 91 -5.72 -21.80 -7.23
CA SER A 91 -5.07 -21.16 -8.38
C SER A 91 -3.60 -20.92 -8.06
N LEU A 92 -2.75 -20.94 -9.08
CA LEU A 92 -1.35 -20.52 -8.97
C LEU A 92 -1.17 -19.12 -9.50
N LEU A 93 -0.46 -18.28 -8.75
CA LEU A 93 -0.12 -16.93 -9.16
C LEU A 93 1.40 -16.77 -9.18
N PHE A 94 1.92 -16.17 -10.25
CA PHE A 94 3.32 -15.83 -10.39
C PHE A 94 3.51 -14.34 -10.64
N GLY A 95 4.40 -13.70 -9.88
CA GLY A 95 4.66 -12.27 -9.95
C GLY A 95 5.13 -11.71 -8.60
N PRO A 96 5.05 -10.41 -8.35
CA PRO A 96 4.44 -9.39 -9.21
C PRO A 96 5.36 -8.96 -10.35
N PHE A 97 4.79 -8.76 -11.53
CA PHE A 97 5.38 -7.90 -12.56
C PHE A 97 4.89 -6.48 -12.36
N ALA A 98 5.73 -5.50 -12.69
CA ALA A 98 5.30 -4.11 -12.63
C ALA A 98 4.31 -3.79 -13.73
N GLY A 99 3.20 -3.16 -13.36
CA GLY A 99 2.25 -2.54 -14.26
C GLY A 99 2.14 -1.03 -13.98
N PHE A 100 1.56 -0.31 -14.93
CA PHE A 100 1.24 1.11 -14.76
C PHE A 100 -0.20 1.39 -15.12
N SER A 101 -0.87 2.19 -14.30
CA SER A 101 -2.17 2.77 -14.58
C SER A 101 -2.21 4.19 -13.98
N PRO A 102 -2.76 5.19 -14.67
CA PRO A 102 -2.92 6.53 -14.10
C PRO A 102 -4.04 6.59 -13.04
N LYS A 103 -4.81 5.52 -12.87
CA LYS A 103 -5.92 5.42 -11.92
C LYS A 103 -5.41 5.26 -10.49
N PHE A 104 -6.13 5.82 -9.52
CA PHE A 104 -5.83 5.64 -8.10
C PHE A 104 -6.67 4.52 -7.46
N LEU A 105 -7.83 4.21 -8.04
CA LEU A 105 -8.71 3.11 -7.63
C LEU A 105 -8.87 2.11 -8.78
N LYS A 106 -9.23 0.85 -8.46
CA LYS A 106 -9.48 -0.20 -9.48
C LYS A 106 -10.49 0.27 -10.56
N THR A 107 -11.56 0.93 -10.11
CA THR A 107 -12.61 1.53 -10.96
C THR A 107 -12.49 3.06 -11.04
N GLY A 108 -11.29 3.61 -10.84
CA GLY A 108 -11.00 5.04 -10.87
C GLY A 108 -10.89 5.65 -12.27
N SER A 109 -10.59 6.95 -12.32
CA SER A 109 -10.50 7.72 -13.56
C SER A 109 -9.10 7.68 -14.16
N ASN A 110 -9.00 7.65 -15.49
CA ASN A 110 -7.72 7.81 -16.18
C ASN A 110 -7.11 9.21 -15.98
N MET A 111 -7.88 10.15 -15.44
CA MET A 111 -7.43 11.49 -15.08
C MET A 111 -6.97 11.61 -13.62
N ASP A 112 -6.99 10.53 -12.81
CA ASP A 112 -6.65 10.61 -11.38
C ASP A 112 -5.25 11.18 -11.15
N LEU A 113 -4.22 10.63 -11.80
CA LEU A 113 -2.85 11.12 -11.69
C LEU A 113 -2.72 12.59 -12.11
N ILE A 114 -3.22 12.94 -13.31
CA ILE A 114 -3.15 14.32 -13.83
C ILE A 114 -3.90 15.28 -12.91
N GLY A 115 -5.10 14.89 -12.47
CA GLY A 115 -5.95 15.65 -11.58
C GLY A 115 -5.35 15.83 -10.18
N SER A 116 -4.47 14.93 -9.74
CA SER A 116 -3.73 15.03 -8.48
C SER A 116 -2.55 16.02 -8.54
N VAL A 117 -2.09 16.41 -9.73
CA VAL A 117 -1.05 17.42 -9.90
C VAL A 117 -1.69 18.81 -9.75
N LYS A 118 -1.19 19.56 -8.78
CA LYS A 118 -1.67 20.88 -8.36
C LYS A 118 -0.49 21.87 -8.34
N PRO A 119 -0.74 23.19 -8.46
CA PRO A 119 0.32 24.20 -8.38
C PRO A 119 1.17 24.09 -7.09
N ASN A 120 0.56 23.62 -5.99
CA ASN A 120 1.21 23.49 -4.69
C ASN A 120 2.00 22.17 -4.49
N ASN A 121 1.97 21.22 -5.44
CA ASN A 121 2.74 19.97 -5.37
C ASN A 121 3.51 19.63 -6.67
N VAL A 122 3.37 20.42 -7.74
CA VAL A 122 4.02 20.15 -9.03
C VAL A 122 5.54 20.07 -8.93
N ILE A 123 6.17 20.95 -8.14
CA ILE A 123 7.62 20.94 -7.93
C ILE A 123 8.05 19.64 -7.22
N THR A 124 7.27 19.21 -6.23
CA THR A 124 7.51 17.96 -5.50
C THR A 124 7.37 16.73 -6.41
N MET A 125 6.35 16.71 -7.27
CA MET A 125 6.15 15.64 -8.26
C MET A 125 7.29 15.58 -9.29
N LEU A 126 7.72 16.73 -9.82
CA LEU A 126 8.83 16.79 -10.78
C LEU A 126 10.15 16.38 -10.14
N ALA A 127 10.42 16.81 -8.91
CA ALA A 127 11.60 16.41 -8.16
C ALA A 127 11.64 14.88 -7.94
N ALA A 128 10.50 14.26 -7.66
CA ALA A 128 10.40 12.81 -7.52
C ALA A 128 10.69 12.09 -8.83
N GLY A 129 10.15 12.56 -9.96
CA GLY A 129 10.44 11.99 -11.28
C GLY A 129 11.94 11.99 -11.61
N MET A 130 12.66 13.06 -11.25
CA MET A 130 14.11 13.14 -11.45
C MET A 130 14.92 12.26 -10.48
N LYS A 131 14.49 12.16 -9.21
CA LYS A 131 15.17 11.31 -8.21
C LYS A 131 14.99 9.82 -8.50
N GLU A 132 13.81 9.46 -8.98
CA GLU A 132 13.36 8.08 -9.14
C GLU A 132 13.45 7.61 -10.59
N MET A 133 14.37 8.19 -11.38
CA MET A 133 14.56 7.80 -12.78
C MET A 133 14.90 6.32 -12.93
N ALA A 134 15.68 5.74 -12.01
CA ALA A 134 16.00 4.30 -12.03
C ALA A 134 14.74 3.44 -11.84
N LEU A 135 13.90 3.78 -10.86
CA LEU A 135 12.63 3.11 -10.62
C LEU A 135 11.67 3.31 -11.81
N THR A 136 11.57 4.53 -12.32
CA THR A 136 10.72 4.87 -13.48
C THR A 136 11.13 4.05 -14.71
N LYS A 137 12.43 3.99 -15.00
CA LYS A 137 12.98 3.16 -16.07
C LYS A 137 12.63 1.68 -15.88
N TYR A 138 12.85 1.14 -14.68
CA TYR A 138 12.50 -0.24 -14.36
C TYR A 138 11.00 -0.52 -14.58
N LEU A 139 10.12 0.37 -14.12
CA LEU A 139 8.67 0.22 -14.32
C LEU A 139 8.29 0.24 -15.80
N ILE A 140 8.88 1.13 -16.61
CA ILE A 140 8.65 1.18 -18.06
C ILE A 140 9.12 -0.14 -18.71
N GLU A 141 10.31 -0.62 -18.39
CA GLU A 141 10.83 -1.89 -18.90
C GLU A 141 9.91 -3.06 -18.56
N GLN A 142 9.39 -3.11 -17.32
CA GLN A 142 8.46 -4.15 -16.86
C GLN A 142 7.10 -4.09 -17.54
N VAL A 143 6.56 -2.88 -17.76
CA VAL A 143 5.31 -2.68 -18.52
C VAL A 143 5.48 -3.13 -19.98
N MET A 144 6.65 -2.88 -20.57
CA MET A 144 6.97 -3.28 -21.94
C MET A 144 7.30 -4.77 -22.11
N LEU A 145 7.36 -5.57 -21.04
CA LEU A 145 7.56 -7.01 -21.17
C LEU A 145 6.43 -7.63 -21.99
N SER A 146 6.79 -8.51 -22.93
CA SER A 146 5.83 -9.34 -23.64
C SER A 146 5.34 -10.48 -22.75
N HIS A 147 4.25 -11.15 -23.14
CA HIS A 147 3.79 -12.33 -22.43
C HIS A 147 4.88 -13.42 -22.36
N GLU A 148 5.55 -13.70 -23.48
CA GLU A 148 6.63 -14.70 -23.52
C GLU A 148 7.81 -14.38 -22.60
N LYS A 149 8.22 -13.11 -22.47
CA LYS A 149 9.27 -12.73 -21.50
C LYS A 149 8.85 -12.98 -20.04
N ARG A 150 7.56 -12.82 -19.73
CA ARG A 150 7.04 -13.16 -18.40
C ARG A 150 7.01 -14.68 -18.19
N MET A 151 6.69 -15.44 -19.24
CA MET A 151 6.76 -16.91 -19.24
C MET A 151 8.20 -17.42 -19.07
N GLU A 152 9.20 -16.76 -19.66
CA GLU A 152 10.62 -17.06 -19.44
C GLU A 152 10.99 -16.97 -17.95
N GLU A 153 10.58 -15.90 -17.26
CA GLU A 153 10.82 -15.76 -15.81
C GLU A 153 10.06 -16.82 -14.98
N LEU A 154 8.83 -17.17 -15.37
CA LEU A 154 8.09 -18.25 -14.72
C LEU A 154 8.77 -19.61 -14.91
N ARG A 155 9.37 -19.86 -16.07
CA ARG A 155 10.08 -21.12 -16.36
C ARG A 155 11.34 -21.30 -15.52
N GLU A 156 11.86 -20.25 -14.88
CA GLU A 156 12.88 -20.40 -13.82
C GLU A 156 12.33 -21.11 -12.58
N PHE A 157 11.01 -21.06 -12.34
CA PHE A 157 10.33 -21.74 -11.23
C PHE A 157 9.64 -23.03 -11.67
N ILE A 158 9.02 -23.02 -12.85
CA ILE A 158 8.29 -24.17 -13.43
C ILE A 158 8.82 -24.41 -14.86
N PRO A 159 9.93 -25.15 -15.03
CA PRO A 159 10.61 -25.30 -16.32
C PRO A 159 9.72 -25.77 -17.47
N ASN A 160 8.71 -26.58 -17.17
CA ASN A 160 7.80 -27.16 -18.16
C ASN A 160 6.49 -26.37 -18.33
N ALA A 161 6.40 -25.13 -17.82
CA ALA A 161 5.20 -24.31 -17.93
C ALA A 161 4.84 -24.00 -19.40
N LYS A 162 3.62 -24.37 -19.79
CA LYS A 162 3.04 -24.09 -21.11
C LYS A 162 2.38 -22.71 -21.11
N SER A 163 2.66 -21.87 -22.11
CA SER A 163 2.11 -20.50 -22.15
C SER A 163 0.57 -20.47 -22.15
N GLU A 164 -0.08 -21.46 -22.74
CA GLU A 164 -1.56 -21.56 -22.82
C GLU A 164 -2.26 -21.69 -21.45
N ASP A 165 -1.56 -22.20 -20.43
CA ASP A 165 -2.11 -22.38 -19.08
C ASP A 165 -2.05 -21.10 -18.22
N TRP A 166 -1.38 -20.05 -18.70
CA TRP A 166 -1.06 -18.86 -17.92
C TRP A 166 -1.62 -17.59 -18.58
N SER A 167 -2.34 -16.80 -17.80
CA SER A 167 -2.94 -15.53 -18.27
C SER A 167 -2.59 -14.39 -17.34
N ILE A 168 -2.54 -13.15 -17.84
CA ILE A 168 -2.22 -11.99 -17.02
C ILE A 168 -3.48 -11.49 -16.32
N VAL A 169 -3.38 -11.28 -15.01
CA VAL A 169 -4.37 -10.59 -14.20
C VAL A 169 -3.78 -9.31 -13.62
N VAL A 170 -4.55 -8.22 -13.70
CA VAL A 170 -4.20 -6.96 -13.05
C VAL A 170 -4.59 -7.04 -11.58
N ALA A 171 -3.61 -6.92 -10.69
CA ALA A 171 -3.84 -6.91 -9.26
C ALA A 171 -4.31 -5.53 -8.76
N GLY A 172 -4.35 -5.36 -7.44
CA GLY A 172 -4.71 -4.08 -6.82
C GLY A 172 -3.88 -2.91 -7.31
N GLN A 173 -4.51 -1.73 -7.29
CA GLN A 173 -3.85 -0.46 -7.53
C GLN A 173 -3.32 0.08 -6.21
N ARG A 174 -2.07 0.55 -6.20
CA ARG A 174 -1.47 1.24 -5.06
C ARG A 174 -1.03 2.64 -5.48
N VAL A 175 -1.13 3.62 -4.59
CA VAL A 175 -0.60 4.97 -4.79
C VAL A 175 0.55 5.16 -3.82
N GLN A 176 1.76 5.35 -4.33
CA GLN A 176 2.92 5.68 -3.52
C GLN A 176 2.93 7.17 -3.23
N VAL A 177 3.12 7.52 -1.96
CA VAL A 177 3.11 8.91 -1.53
C VAL A 177 4.42 9.56 -1.92
N ILE A 178 4.33 10.76 -2.46
CA ILE A 178 5.48 11.62 -2.71
C ILE A 178 5.34 12.82 -1.78
N LYS A 179 6.35 13.07 -0.96
CA LYS A 179 6.36 14.27 -0.09
C LYS A 179 7.74 14.87 0.00
N ASP A 180 7.81 16.12 0.42
CA ASP A 180 9.07 16.74 0.80
C ASP A 180 9.48 16.23 2.20
N THR A 181 10.75 15.90 2.37
CA THR A 181 11.36 15.45 3.61
C THR A 181 12.56 16.32 3.96
N ASP A 182 13.15 16.14 5.14
CA ASP A 182 14.38 16.84 5.53
C ASP A 182 15.55 16.54 4.58
N THR A 183 15.52 15.37 3.95
CA THR A 183 16.48 14.93 2.92
C THR A 183 16.21 15.52 1.53
N GLY A 184 15.15 16.33 1.38
CA GLY A 184 14.86 17.12 0.18
C GLY A 184 13.46 16.91 -0.39
N LYS A 185 13.20 17.55 -1.53
CA LYS A 185 11.89 17.54 -2.19
C LYS A 185 11.61 16.25 -2.97
N GLY A 186 10.35 15.85 -3.06
CA GLY A 186 9.94 14.75 -3.94
C GLY A 186 10.45 13.37 -3.53
N THR A 187 10.44 13.06 -2.24
CA THR A 187 10.87 11.75 -1.72
C THR A 187 9.71 10.76 -1.79
N LEU A 188 9.93 9.63 -2.46
CA LEU A 188 8.98 8.51 -2.49
C LEU A 188 8.92 7.83 -1.11
N GLN A 189 7.73 7.73 -0.52
CA GLN A 189 7.52 7.05 0.76
C GLN A 189 7.07 5.61 0.51
N PHE A 190 7.82 4.67 1.08
CA PHE A 190 7.52 3.25 1.03
C PHE A 190 6.81 2.83 2.32
N GLY A 191 5.52 3.12 2.42
CA GLY A 191 4.76 2.79 3.63
C GLY A 191 3.40 3.44 3.68
N THR A 192 2.78 3.33 4.86
CA THR A 192 1.58 4.09 5.22
C THR A 192 2.03 5.45 5.77
N GLU A 193 1.40 6.53 5.32
CA GLU A 193 1.65 7.88 5.80
C GLU A 193 0.35 8.45 6.38
N VAL A 194 0.43 8.98 7.60
CA VAL A 194 -0.68 9.68 8.27
C VAL A 194 -0.45 11.18 8.16
N VAL A 195 -1.37 11.86 7.49
CA VAL A 195 -1.42 13.33 7.41
C VAL A 195 -2.60 13.82 8.22
N SER A 196 -2.37 14.65 9.22
CA SER A 196 -3.42 15.25 10.04
C SER A 196 -3.35 16.77 9.99
N SER A 197 -4.51 17.44 10.13
CA SER A 197 -4.54 18.88 10.33
C SER A 197 -3.97 19.24 11.71
N SER A 198 -3.40 20.44 11.82
CA SER A 198 -2.87 20.95 13.09
C SER A 198 -3.90 21.06 14.22
N ASP A 199 -5.19 21.22 13.88
CA ASP A 199 -6.31 21.26 14.83
C ASP A 199 -6.92 19.88 15.11
N GLY A 200 -6.39 18.80 14.51
CA GLY A 200 -6.88 17.44 14.70
C GLY A 200 -8.24 17.13 14.05
N SER A 201 -8.88 18.07 13.37
CA SER A 201 -10.22 17.88 12.79
C SER A 201 -10.25 16.96 11.56
N VAL A 202 -9.11 16.74 10.90
CA VAL A 202 -9.00 15.85 9.74
C VAL A 202 -7.74 15.00 9.83
N ALA A 203 -7.86 13.71 9.53
CA ALA A 203 -6.73 12.82 9.28
C ALA A 203 -6.92 12.04 7.98
N ALA A 204 -5.84 11.81 7.25
CA ALA A 204 -5.82 11.06 6.02
C ALA A 204 -4.72 10.00 6.04
N LEU A 205 -5.09 8.78 5.66
CA LEU A 205 -4.18 7.68 5.47
C LEU A 205 -3.84 7.55 3.99
N LEU A 206 -2.56 7.72 3.68
CA LEU A 206 -2.02 7.65 2.33
C LEU A 206 -1.03 6.47 2.20
N GLY A 207 -0.77 6.05 0.96
CA GLY A 207 0.29 5.09 0.68
C GLY A 207 -0.16 3.64 0.74
N ALA A 208 0.70 2.80 1.33
CA ALA A 208 0.39 1.41 1.57
C ALA A 208 -0.81 1.29 2.51
N SER A 209 -1.74 0.37 2.21
CA SER A 209 -2.66 -0.09 3.26
C SER A 209 -1.83 -0.67 4.39
N PRO A 210 -2.05 -0.25 5.66
CA PRO A 210 -1.37 -0.87 6.78
C PRO A 210 -1.75 -2.34 6.83
N GLY A 211 -0.75 -3.21 6.98
CA GLY A 211 -0.97 -4.62 7.24
C GLY A 211 -1.45 -4.83 8.68
N ALA A 212 -1.85 -6.05 9.01
CA ALA A 212 -2.24 -6.40 10.37
C ALA A 212 -1.18 -6.00 11.42
N SER A 213 0.10 -6.10 11.05
CA SER A 213 1.23 -5.75 11.91
C SER A 213 1.45 -4.25 12.14
N THR A 214 0.88 -3.37 11.30
CA THR A 214 1.09 -1.91 11.39
C THR A 214 -0.18 -1.11 11.63
N ALA A 215 -1.36 -1.70 11.42
CA ALA A 215 -2.64 -1.02 11.54
C ALA A 215 -2.87 -0.44 12.95
N VAL A 216 -2.51 -1.19 14.00
CA VAL A 216 -2.66 -0.74 15.39
C VAL A 216 -1.80 0.49 15.64
N THR A 217 -0.51 0.46 15.26
CA THR A 217 0.40 1.59 15.43
C THR A 217 -0.07 2.83 14.67
N VAL A 218 -0.53 2.66 13.42
CA VAL A 218 -1.06 3.76 12.61
C VAL A 218 -2.31 4.39 13.23
N MET A 219 -3.22 3.57 13.77
CA MET A 219 -4.42 4.10 14.41
C MET A 219 -4.10 4.78 15.75
N LEU A 220 -3.14 4.27 16.53
CA LEU A 220 -2.66 4.96 17.73
C LEU A 220 -2.05 6.32 17.38
N GLU A 221 -1.25 6.42 16.31
CA GLU A 221 -0.72 7.69 15.82
C GLU A 221 -1.83 8.69 15.47
N VAL A 222 -2.91 8.23 14.82
CA VAL A 222 -4.08 9.08 14.53
C VAL A 222 -4.74 9.57 15.81
N LEU A 223 -4.94 8.70 16.80
CA LEU A 223 -5.53 9.05 18.09
C LEU A 223 -4.68 10.10 18.82
N GLU A 224 -3.37 9.89 18.88
CA GLU A 224 -2.41 10.80 19.52
C GLU A 224 -2.41 12.18 18.87
N LYS A 225 -2.41 12.25 17.53
CA LYS A 225 -2.36 13.52 16.80
C LYS A 225 -3.68 14.27 16.79
N CYS A 226 -4.80 13.55 16.70
CA CYS A 226 -6.11 14.18 16.46
C CYS A 226 -6.95 14.35 17.74
N PHE A 227 -6.65 13.60 18.79
CA PHE A 227 -7.40 13.59 20.05
C PHE A 227 -6.50 13.69 21.28
N PRO A 228 -5.54 14.64 21.33
CA PRO A 228 -4.55 14.70 22.40
C PRO A 228 -5.17 14.89 23.80
N GLU A 229 -6.30 15.60 23.89
CA GLU A 229 -7.02 15.80 25.15
C GLU A 229 -7.66 14.50 25.65
N GLN A 230 -8.30 13.74 24.75
CA GLN A 230 -8.96 12.48 25.10
C GLN A 230 -7.95 11.35 25.38
N MET A 231 -6.74 11.44 24.81
CA MET A 231 -5.68 10.47 25.09
C MET A 231 -5.35 10.35 26.57
N PHE A 232 -5.54 11.41 27.37
CA PHE A 232 -5.35 11.34 28.82
C PHE A 232 -6.34 10.34 29.46
N GLU A 233 -7.61 10.41 29.08
CA GLU A 233 -8.66 9.51 29.59
C GLU A 233 -8.56 8.11 28.98
N TRP A 234 -8.16 8.00 27.72
CA TRP A 234 -8.08 6.72 27.01
C TRP A 234 -6.83 5.91 27.34
N LYS A 235 -5.80 6.53 27.93
CA LYS A 235 -4.50 5.90 28.20
C LYS A 235 -4.61 4.56 28.92
N ASP A 236 -5.42 4.49 29.97
CA ASP A 236 -5.56 3.27 30.77
C ASP A 236 -6.24 2.16 29.97
N LYS A 237 -7.28 2.50 29.19
CA LYS A 237 -7.96 1.54 28.32
C LYS A 237 -7.07 1.06 27.18
N ILE A 238 -6.27 1.95 26.59
CA ILE A 238 -5.30 1.59 25.57
C ILE A 238 -4.25 0.64 26.14
N LYS A 239 -3.75 0.87 27.36
CA LYS A 239 -2.81 -0.03 28.03
C LYS A 239 -3.41 -1.38 28.42
N GLU A 240 -4.71 -1.44 28.71
CA GLU A 240 -5.40 -2.71 28.93
C GLU A 240 -5.38 -3.57 27.66
N ILE A 241 -5.59 -2.96 26.49
CA ILE A 241 -5.65 -3.66 25.19
C ILE A 241 -4.25 -3.90 24.60
N VAL A 242 -3.35 -2.92 24.77
CA VAL A 242 -1.97 -2.91 24.27
C VAL A 242 -1.04 -2.61 25.47
N PRO A 243 -0.67 -3.61 26.27
CA PRO A 243 0.12 -3.43 27.49
C PRO A 243 1.45 -2.69 27.32
N THR A 244 2.02 -2.74 26.11
CA THR A 244 3.29 -2.08 25.75
C THR A 244 3.14 -0.66 25.27
N TYR A 245 1.93 -0.12 25.25
CA TYR A 245 1.70 1.21 24.71
C TYR A 245 2.54 2.27 25.44
N GLY A 246 3.32 3.04 24.65
CA GLY A 246 4.27 4.04 25.13
C GLY A 246 5.61 3.50 25.63
N VAL A 247 5.88 2.20 25.48
CA VAL A 247 7.14 1.57 25.93
C VAL A 247 7.93 1.04 24.74
N SER A 248 9.20 1.45 24.63
CA SER A 248 10.12 0.89 23.64
C SER A 248 10.59 -0.51 24.09
N LEU A 249 10.13 -1.56 23.39
CA LEU A 249 10.56 -2.93 23.65
C LEU A 249 12.06 -3.15 23.38
N VAL A 250 12.64 -2.39 22.44
CA VAL A 250 14.10 -2.42 22.17
C VAL A 250 14.90 -2.06 23.43
N ASN A 251 14.37 -1.13 24.23
CA ASN A 251 15.01 -0.69 25.47
C ASN A 251 14.55 -1.49 26.70
N ASN A 252 13.63 -2.45 26.54
CA ASN A 252 13.08 -3.26 27.62
C ASN A 252 13.06 -4.76 27.27
N PRO A 253 14.23 -5.43 27.24
CA PRO A 253 14.33 -6.82 26.81
C PRO A 253 13.52 -7.80 27.66
N GLY A 254 13.40 -7.55 28.97
CA GLY A 254 12.60 -8.38 29.88
C GLY A 254 11.12 -8.36 29.52
N LEU A 255 10.56 -7.17 29.26
CA LEU A 255 9.17 -7.00 28.84
C LEU A 255 8.93 -7.63 27.46
N PHE A 256 9.90 -7.53 26.54
CA PHE A 256 9.83 -8.21 25.25
C PHE A 256 9.69 -9.73 25.43
N HIS A 257 10.49 -10.33 26.31
CA HIS A 257 10.46 -11.77 26.55
C HIS A 257 9.13 -12.21 27.16
N GLU A 258 8.64 -11.51 28.19
CA GLU A 258 7.35 -11.78 28.84
C GLU A 258 6.18 -11.82 27.84
N ILE A 259 6.16 -10.86 26.91
CA ILE A 259 5.11 -10.76 25.89
C ILE A 259 5.27 -11.82 24.82
N HIS A 260 6.50 -12.12 24.41
CA HIS A 260 6.75 -13.18 23.45
C HIS A 260 6.25 -14.53 24.00
N GLU A 261 6.52 -14.82 25.28
CA GLU A 261 6.03 -16.03 25.94
C GLU A 261 4.51 -16.04 26.16
N SER A 262 3.90 -14.90 26.50
CA SER A 262 2.44 -14.84 26.69
C SER A 262 1.69 -15.00 25.37
N THR A 263 2.16 -14.37 24.29
CA THR A 263 1.55 -14.49 22.97
C THR A 263 1.75 -15.87 22.36
N ALA A 264 2.92 -16.50 22.53
CA ALA A 264 3.17 -17.86 22.04
C ALA A 264 2.17 -18.89 22.61
N ARG A 265 1.78 -18.74 23.88
CA ARG A 265 0.79 -19.62 24.54
C ARG A 265 -0.64 -19.49 24.01
N CYS A 266 -0.97 -18.42 23.27
CA CYS A 266 -2.29 -18.25 22.68
C CYS A 266 -2.45 -18.92 21.31
N TRP A 267 -1.38 -19.51 20.75
CA TRP A 267 -1.39 -20.19 19.45
C TRP A 267 -1.40 -21.72 19.53
N ASP A 268 -1.38 -22.29 20.74
CA ASP A 268 -1.60 -23.70 21.04
C ASP A 268 -3.05 -23.95 21.49
#